data_AF-A0AAD6SBF6-F1
#
_entry.id   AF-A0AAD6SBF6-F1
#
_cell.length_a   1.000
_cell.length_b   1.000
_cell.length_c   1.000
_cell.angle_alpha   90.00
_cell.angle_beta   90.00
_cell.angle_gamma   90.00
#
_symmetry.space_group_name_H-M   'P 1'
#
loop_
_entity.id
_entity.type
_entity.pdbx_description
1 polymer ?
#
loop_
_entity_poly.entity_id
_entity_poly.type
_entity_poly.pdbx_seq_one_letter_code
_entity_poly.pdbx_strand_id
1 'polypeptide(L)'
;MSDRDLYSRLLLATGNGYPLSYPQPSDDLPPVCRARGIEIGDVGAVSSDGSFDAFFNICRPRDDPANRFGVPVEFESVDLGPGHVKSKEIYHRPGSHVSNTKMNKRRLDVDVQLSTASTQAAVLLLPDGGSRLDLRFRNTFRDLAIKHAQSWYAVISELRIR
;
A
#
# COMPACT_ATOMS: atom_id res chain seq x y z
N MET A 1 18.27 -0.53 -14.07
CA MET A 1 17.36 -0.15 -12.97
C MET A 1 16.10 0.38 -13.62
N SER A 2 14.93 -0.19 -13.34
CA SER A 2 13.69 0.22 -14.01
C SER A 2 13.21 1.60 -13.51
N ASP A 3 12.37 2.27 -14.29
CA ASP A 3 11.74 3.53 -13.88
C ASP A 3 10.90 3.35 -12.61
N ARG A 4 10.28 2.19 -12.45
CA ARG A 4 9.57 1.79 -11.22
C ARG A 4 10.53 1.71 -10.03
N ASP A 5 11.66 1.01 -10.17
CA ASP A 5 12.60 0.90 -9.06
C ASP A 5 13.20 2.27 -8.69
N LEU A 6 13.35 3.16 -9.68
CA LEU A 6 13.71 4.56 -9.47
C LEU A 6 12.62 5.31 -8.71
N TYR A 7 11.38 5.25 -9.20
CA TYR A 7 10.20 5.86 -8.59
C TYR A 7 10.07 5.44 -7.13
N SER A 8 10.11 4.13 -6.87
CA SER A 8 9.90 3.62 -5.52
C SER A 8 11.01 4.00 -4.58
N ARG A 9 12.28 3.94 -5.03
CA ARG A 9 13.41 4.37 -4.20
C ARG A 9 13.35 5.85 -3.86
N LEU A 10 13.06 6.70 -4.84
CA LEU A 10 13.03 8.14 -4.63
C LEU A 10 11.89 8.57 -3.70
N LEU A 11 10.70 8.01 -3.86
CA LEU A 11 9.57 8.36 -3.00
C LEU A 11 9.60 7.66 -1.63
N LEU A 12 10.27 6.51 -1.48
CA LEU A 12 10.47 5.88 -0.18
C LEU A 12 11.16 6.82 0.82
N ALA A 13 12.12 7.62 0.35
CA ALA A 13 12.82 8.61 1.16
C ALA A 13 11.92 9.73 1.70
N THR A 14 10.69 9.88 1.20
CA THR A 14 9.74 10.90 1.66
C THR A 14 8.97 10.48 2.92
N GLY A 15 9.12 9.23 3.39
CA GLY A 15 8.58 8.78 4.67
C GLY A 15 7.07 8.45 4.68
N ASN A 16 6.48 8.22 3.51
CA ASN A 16 5.04 7.90 3.36
C ASN A 16 4.75 6.41 3.15
N GLY A 17 5.73 5.53 3.39
CA GLY A 17 5.63 4.09 3.14
C GLY A 17 6.24 3.68 1.80
N TYR A 18 5.99 2.43 1.38
CA TYR A 18 6.44 1.93 0.09
C TYR A 18 5.49 2.42 -1.01
N PRO A 19 5.97 3.22 -1.98
CA PRO A 19 5.13 3.72 -3.07
C PRO A 19 4.85 2.63 -4.11
N LEU A 20 3.57 2.48 -4.46
CA LEU A 20 3.10 1.60 -5.53
C LEU A 20 2.95 2.39 -6.82
N SER A 21 3.34 1.81 -7.96
CA SER A 21 3.11 2.42 -9.27
C SER A 21 1.64 2.35 -9.68
N TYR A 22 0.98 1.25 -9.30
CA TYR A 22 -0.44 1.00 -9.58
C TYR A 22 -1.16 0.67 -8.27
N PRO A 23 -1.60 1.68 -7.51
CA PRO A 23 -2.22 1.46 -6.20
C PRO A 23 -3.68 0.99 -6.28
N GLN A 24 -4.28 0.95 -7.47
CA GLN A 24 -5.67 0.52 -7.63
C GLN A 24 -5.83 -0.97 -7.29
N PRO A 25 -6.90 -1.35 -6.56
CA PRO A 25 -7.20 -2.75 -6.32
C PRO A 25 -7.52 -3.45 -7.66
N SER A 26 -7.15 -4.73 -7.76
CA SER A 26 -7.43 -5.51 -8.96
C SER A 26 -8.94 -5.69 -9.20
N ASP A 27 -9.36 -5.72 -10.46
CA ASP A 27 -10.76 -5.81 -10.87
C ASP A 27 -11.39 -7.18 -10.58
N ASP A 28 -10.57 -8.21 -10.39
CA ASP A 28 -10.99 -9.58 -10.05
C ASP A 28 -11.36 -9.74 -8.56
N LEU A 29 -11.07 -8.73 -7.74
CA LEU A 29 -11.43 -8.73 -6.33
C LEU A 29 -12.95 -8.58 -6.14
N PRO A 30 -13.52 -9.22 -5.09
CA PRO A 30 -14.92 -9.03 -4.73
C PRO A 30 -15.25 -7.53 -4.57
N PRO A 31 -16.47 -7.07 -4.92
CA PRO A 31 -16.83 -5.66 -4.83
C PRO A 31 -16.57 -5.04 -3.45
N VAL A 32 -16.79 -5.81 -2.37
CA VAL A 32 -16.50 -5.37 -1.00
C VAL A 32 -15.02 -5.12 -0.75
N CYS A 33 -14.13 -5.94 -1.32
CA CYS A 33 -12.68 -5.77 -1.20
C CYS A 33 -12.21 -4.60 -2.07
N ARG A 34 -12.73 -4.45 -3.30
CA ARG A 34 -12.42 -3.30 -4.17
C ARG A 34 -12.82 -1.97 -3.55
N ALA A 35 -13.98 -1.92 -2.90
CA ALA A 35 -14.45 -0.72 -2.22
C ALA A 35 -13.60 -0.34 -1.00
N ARG A 36 -13.01 -1.34 -0.31
CA ARG A 36 -12.11 -1.11 0.84
C ARG A 36 -10.70 -0.74 0.40
N GLY A 37 -10.24 -1.24 -0.75
CA GLY A 37 -8.87 -1.07 -1.22
C GLY A 37 -7.88 -1.82 -0.33
N ILE A 38 -6.65 -1.31 -0.25
CA ILE A 38 -5.61 -1.85 0.64
C ILE A 38 -5.91 -1.43 2.09
N GLU A 39 -5.97 -2.40 2.99
CA GLU A 39 -6.28 -2.22 4.41
C GLU A 39 -5.07 -2.53 5.31
N ILE A 40 -5.09 -1.98 6.52
CA ILE A 40 -4.17 -2.41 7.57
C ILE A 40 -4.42 -3.91 7.84
N GLY A 41 -3.34 -4.69 7.78
CA GLY A 41 -3.39 -6.15 7.97
C GLY A 41 -3.28 -6.95 6.68
N ASP A 42 -3.35 -6.32 5.50
CA ASP A 42 -3.11 -7.04 4.25
C ASP A 42 -1.68 -7.60 4.21
N VAL A 43 -1.60 -8.89 3.92
CA VAL A 43 -0.37 -9.63 3.67
C VAL A 43 -0.36 -9.95 2.18
N GLY A 44 0.67 -9.45 1.51
CA GLY A 44 0.71 -9.41 0.07
C GLY A 44 2.11 -9.33 -0.50
N ALA A 45 2.18 -9.29 -1.83
CA ALA A 45 3.40 -9.06 -2.56
C ALA A 45 3.24 -7.90 -3.54
N VAL A 46 4.29 -7.10 -3.70
CA VAL A 46 4.36 -6.15 -4.80
C VAL A 46 4.65 -6.94 -6.09
N SER A 47 3.83 -6.71 -7.11
CA SER A 47 3.93 -7.41 -8.38
C SER A 47 4.90 -6.75 -9.36
N SER A 48 5.21 -7.47 -10.44
CA SER A 48 6.21 -7.02 -11.43
C SER A 48 5.79 -5.74 -12.16
N ASP A 49 4.49 -5.51 -12.29
CA ASP A 49 3.90 -4.26 -12.78
C ASP A 49 3.98 -3.11 -11.75
N GLY A 50 4.12 -3.41 -10.46
CA GLY A 50 4.14 -2.43 -9.37
C GLY A 50 2.78 -2.22 -8.70
N SER A 51 1.83 -3.14 -8.91
CA SER A 51 0.63 -3.31 -8.09
C SER A 51 0.93 -4.06 -6.80
N PHE A 52 -0.05 -4.16 -5.90
CA PHE A 52 0.04 -4.94 -4.67
C PHE A 52 -1.06 -6.01 -4.64
N ASP A 53 -0.63 -7.27 -4.63
CA ASP A 53 -1.53 -8.41 -4.54
C ASP A 53 -1.72 -8.79 -3.07
N ALA A 54 -2.89 -8.43 -2.52
CA ALA A 54 -3.29 -8.86 -1.18
C ALA A 54 -3.83 -10.30 -1.23
N PHE A 55 -3.16 -11.23 -0.53
CA PHE A 55 -3.58 -12.64 -0.49
C PHE A 55 -4.55 -12.92 0.66
N PHE A 56 -4.31 -12.29 1.81
CA PHE A 56 -5.16 -12.36 2.99
C PHE A 56 -4.91 -11.16 3.91
N ASN A 57 -5.82 -10.92 4.85
CA ASN A 57 -5.73 -9.87 5.86
C ASN A 57 -5.75 -10.50 7.26
N ILE A 58 -4.69 -10.25 8.05
CA ILE A 58 -4.56 -10.79 9.41
C ILE A 58 -5.52 -10.16 10.42
N CYS A 59 -6.18 -9.06 10.08
CA CYS A 59 -7.16 -8.39 10.95
C CYS A 59 -8.60 -8.82 10.63
N ARG A 60 -8.77 -9.79 9.74
CA ARG A 60 -10.06 -10.35 9.32
C ARG A 60 -10.15 -11.82 9.71
N PRO A 61 -11.35 -12.35 9.98
CA PRO A 61 -11.52 -13.76 10.27
C PRO A 61 -11.21 -14.61 9.02
N ARG A 62 -10.93 -15.91 9.22
CA ARG A 62 -10.52 -16.86 8.16
C ARG A 62 -11.53 -16.93 7.00
N ASP A 63 -12.80 -16.75 7.29
CA ASP A 63 -13.94 -16.83 6.38
C ASP A 63 -14.33 -15.47 5.73
N ASP A 64 -13.60 -14.39 6.02
CA ASP A 64 -13.82 -13.09 5.38
C ASP A 64 -13.55 -13.15 3.87
N PRO A 65 -14.31 -12.43 3.02
CA PRO A 65 -14.04 -12.34 1.58
C PRO A 65 -12.61 -11.91 1.20
N ALA A 66 -11.93 -11.14 2.04
CA ALA A 66 -10.52 -10.76 1.85
C ALA A 66 -9.56 -11.96 1.99
N ASN A 67 -9.99 -13.04 2.65
CA ASN A 67 -9.23 -14.26 2.92
C ASN A 67 -9.64 -15.43 2.01
N ARG A 68 -10.28 -15.13 0.86
CA ARG A 68 -10.86 -16.12 -0.07
C ARG A 68 -9.86 -17.10 -0.69
N PHE A 69 -8.59 -16.73 -0.78
CA PHE A 69 -7.54 -17.61 -1.32
C PHE A 69 -7.00 -18.58 -0.29
N GLY A 70 -7.57 -18.56 0.91
CA GLY A 70 -7.10 -19.30 2.07
C GLY A 70 -6.10 -18.49 2.88
N VAL A 71 -5.88 -18.97 4.09
CA VAL A 71 -4.87 -18.45 5.03
C VAL A 71 -4.05 -19.62 5.54
N PRO A 72 -2.83 -19.39 6.06
CA PRO A 72 -2.01 -20.44 6.64
C PRO A 72 -2.76 -21.32 7.65
N VAL A 73 -2.32 -22.57 7.82
CA VAL A 73 -2.92 -23.50 8.79
C VAL A 73 -2.91 -22.89 10.20
N GLU A 74 -1.74 -22.37 10.61
CA GLU A 74 -1.51 -21.69 11.89
C GLU A 74 -1.95 -20.21 11.86
N PHE A 75 -2.99 -19.87 11.09
CA PHE A 75 -3.47 -18.49 11.01
C PHE A 75 -4.03 -18.03 12.34
N GLU A 76 -3.51 -16.90 12.80
CA GLU A 76 -3.93 -16.18 13.98
C GLU A 76 -4.36 -14.78 13.54
N SER A 77 -5.60 -14.41 13.88
CA SER A 77 -6.13 -13.08 13.56
C SER A 77 -5.77 -12.07 14.65
N VAL A 78 -5.43 -10.85 14.25
CA VAL A 78 -5.22 -9.71 15.14
C VAL A 78 -6.51 -8.91 15.28
N ASP A 79 -6.98 -8.74 16.52
CA ASP A 79 -8.10 -7.85 16.78
C ASP A 79 -7.68 -6.38 16.71
N LEU A 80 -8.19 -5.68 15.68
CA LEU A 80 -8.06 -4.22 15.55
C LEU A 80 -9.13 -3.53 16.40
N GLY A 81 -8.94 -3.59 17.71
CA GLY A 81 -9.79 -2.89 18.67
C GLY A 81 -9.83 -1.35 18.47
N PRO A 82 -10.84 -0.68 19.04
CA PRO A 82 -10.99 0.77 18.96
C PRO A 82 -9.72 1.51 19.40
N GLY A 83 -9.26 2.46 18.59
CA GLY A 83 -8.09 3.29 18.91
C GLY A 83 -6.73 2.70 18.52
N HIS A 84 -6.66 1.47 18.00
CA HIS A 84 -5.42 0.91 17.45
C HIS A 84 -4.99 1.58 16.14
N VAL A 85 -5.95 2.12 15.37
CA VAL A 85 -5.70 2.85 14.14
C VAL A 85 -5.96 4.34 14.37
N LYS A 86 -5.01 5.18 13.91
CA LYS A 86 -5.19 6.63 13.82
C LYS A 86 -5.50 6.97 12.37
N SER A 87 -6.71 7.47 12.11
CA SER A 87 -7.05 8.07 10.82
C SER A 87 -6.71 9.55 10.79
N LYS A 88 -6.23 10.01 9.63
CA LYS A 88 -6.17 11.41 9.23
C LYS A 88 -6.75 11.53 7.83
N GLU A 89 -8.02 11.90 7.76
CA GLU A 89 -8.78 12.02 6.50
C GLU A 89 -8.14 12.96 5.49
N ILE A 90 -7.57 14.07 5.97
CA ILE A 90 -6.84 15.04 5.12
C ILE A 90 -5.37 15.03 5.53
N TYR A 91 -4.64 14.02 5.06
CA TYR A 91 -3.18 13.95 5.23
C TYR A 91 -2.46 14.78 4.16
N HIS A 92 -2.89 14.62 2.91
CA HIS A 92 -2.53 15.44 1.76
C HIS A 92 -3.75 16.24 1.31
N ARG A 93 -3.59 17.55 1.11
CA ARG A 93 -4.67 18.40 0.60
C ARG A 93 -4.92 18.13 -0.89
N PRO A 94 -6.15 18.32 -1.40
CA PRO A 94 -6.41 18.32 -2.83
C PRO A 94 -5.46 19.24 -3.61
N GLY A 95 -5.00 18.77 -4.77
CA GLY A 95 -4.04 19.46 -5.64
C GLY A 95 -2.58 19.41 -5.17
N SER A 96 -2.27 18.74 -4.05
CA SER A 96 -0.91 18.59 -3.54
C SER A 96 -0.09 17.56 -4.34
N HIS A 97 1.16 17.36 -3.93
CA HIS A 97 2.06 16.37 -4.51
C HIS A 97 3.05 15.86 -3.46
N VAL A 98 3.61 14.68 -3.72
CA VAL A 98 4.76 14.13 -2.99
C VAL A 98 5.92 14.02 -3.98
N SER A 99 7.09 14.52 -3.62
CA SER A 99 8.28 14.44 -4.46
C SER A 99 9.53 14.30 -3.62
N ASN A 100 10.57 13.66 -4.19
CA ASN A 100 11.87 13.54 -3.53
C ASN A 100 12.73 14.80 -3.63
N THR A 101 12.32 15.75 -4.47
CA THR A 101 13.05 17.00 -4.75
C THR A 101 12.10 18.19 -4.80
N LYS A 102 12.66 19.39 -4.77
CA LYS A 102 11.90 20.63 -4.99
C LYS A 102 11.41 20.66 -6.44
N MET A 103 10.12 20.89 -6.61
CA MET A 103 9.46 20.97 -7.90
C MET A 103 8.84 22.35 -8.08
N ASN A 104 9.06 22.94 -9.25
CA ASN A 104 8.24 24.05 -9.71
C ASN A 104 7.01 23.47 -10.41
N LYS A 105 5.83 23.64 -9.81
CA LYS A 105 4.56 23.17 -10.35
C LYS A 105 3.79 24.36 -10.91
N ARG A 106 3.45 24.32 -12.19
CA ARG A 106 2.57 25.29 -12.84
C ARG A 106 1.34 24.56 -13.38
N ARG A 107 0.15 25.01 -12.96
CA ARG A 107 -1.10 24.55 -13.55
C ARG A 107 -1.34 25.33 -14.84
N LEU A 108 -1.46 24.60 -15.93
CA LEU A 108 -2.01 25.06 -17.20
C LEU A 108 -3.48 24.62 -17.24
N ASP A 109 -4.24 25.09 -18.22
CA ASP A 109 -5.70 24.91 -18.30
C ASP A 109 -6.17 23.49 -17.91
N VAL A 110 -5.76 22.49 -18.70
CA VAL A 110 -5.99 21.06 -18.43
C VAL A 110 -4.73 20.29 -18.03
N ASP A 111 -3.56 20.93 -18.10
CA ASP A 111 -2.26 20.28 -17.94
C ASP A 111 -1.52 20.71 -16.66
N VAL A 112 -0.60 19.86 -16.21
CA VAL A 112 0.33 20.19 -15.13
C VAL A 112 1.74 20.16 -15.68
N GLN A 113 2.42 21.30 -15.64
CA GLN A 113 3.84 21.36 -15.96
C GLN A 113 4.66 21.25 -14.68
N LEU A 114 5.63 20.35 -14.70
CA LEU A 114 6.58 20.11 -13.63
C LEU A 114 7.99 20.37 -14.15
N SER A 115 8.79 21.11 -13.38
CA SER A 115 10.22 21.27 -13.64
C SER A 115 11.05 21.15 -12.38
N THR A 116 12.27 20.66 -12.53
CA THR A 116 13.23 20.47 -11.45
C THR A 116 14.66 20.62 -11.98
N ALA A 117 15.58 21.02 -11.10
CA ALA A 117 17.01 21.05 -11.39
C ALA A 117 17.70 19.70 -11.10
N SER A 118 16.99 18.74 -10.50
CA SER A 118 17.53 17.42 -10.19
C SER A 118 17.65 16.55 -11.44
N THR A 119 18.72 15.75 -11.52
CA THR A 119 18.94 14.77 -12.59
C THR A 119 18.03 13.55 -12.49
N GLN A 120 17.47 13.31 -11.31
CA GLN A 120 16.47 12.26 -11.05
C GLN A 120 15.37 12.82 -10.16
N ALA A 121 14.12 12.57 -10.55
CA ALA A 121 12.96 12.98 -9.79
C ALA A 121 11.83 11.95 -9.91
N ALA A 122 11.10 11.78 -8.82
CA ALA A 122 9.84 11.08 -8.78
C ALA A 122 8.80 12.00 -8.15
N VAL A 123 7.60 12.00 -8.72
CA VAL A 123 6.49 12.82 -8.26
C VAL A 123 5.21 11.99 -8.27
N LEU A 124 4.48 12.03 -7.17
CA LEU A 124 3.10 11.57 -7.07
C LEU A 124 2.19 12.80 -6.99
N LEU A 125 1.33 12.98 -7.99
CA LEU A 125 0.32 14.03 -7.99
C LEU A 125 -0.93 13.53 -7.25
N LEU A 126 -1.52 14.39 -6.43
CA LEU A 126 -2.70 14.06 -5.63
C LEU A 126 -3.81 15.09 -5.92
N PRO A 127 -4.53 14.98 -7.06
CA PRO A 127 -5.60 15.91 -7.43
C PRO A 127 -6.67 16.00 -6.34
N ASP A 128 -7.08 14.85 -5.79
CA ASP A 128 -8.11 14.74 -4.75
C ASP A 128 -7.53 14.72 -3.32
N GLY A 129 -6.21 14.81 -3.21
CA GLY A 129 -5.51 14.72 -1.93
C GLY A 129 -5.30 13.27 -1.50
N GLY A 130 -5.25 13.03 -0.20
CA GLY A 130 -5.07 11.68 0.34
C GLY A 130 -5.24 11.63 1.85
N SER A 131 -5.84 10.55 2.33
CA SER A 131 -5.94 10.21 3.74
C SER A 131 -4.74 9.39 4.20
N ARG A 132 -4.62 9.17 5.51
CA ARG A 132 -3.59 8.30 6.09
C ARG A 132 -4.16 7.52 7.27
N LEU A 133 -3.91 6.23 7.27
CA LEU A 133 -4.21 5.32 8.38
C LEU A 133 -2.88 4.84 8.99
N ASP A 134 -2.65 5.12 10.26
CA ASP A 134 -1.46 4.67 10.98
C ASP A 134 -1.85 3.68 12.10
N LEU A 135 -1.21 2.52 12.11
CA LEU A 135 -1.25 1.61 13.26
C LEU A 135 -0.42 2.18 14.42
N ARG A 136 -1.06 2.40 15.58
CA ARG A 136 -0.41 2.94 16.79
C ARG A 136 0.53 1.93 17.45
N PHE A 137 0.08 0.69 17.62
CA PHE A 137 0.82 -0.37 18.31
C PHE A 137 1.28 -1.43 17.33
N ARG A 138 2.49 -1.25 16.80
CA ARG A 138 3.03 -2.11 15.74
C ARG A 138 3.65 -3.42 16.24
N ASN A 139 3.81 -3.58 17.55
CA ASN A 139 4.50 -4.74 18.13
C ASN A 139 3.73 -6.03 17.82
N THR A 140 2.42 -6.07 18.08
CA THR A 140 1.59 -7.25 17.77
C THR A 140 1.71 -7.69 16.32
N PHE A 141 1.64 -6.76 15.36
CA PHE A 141 1.78 -7.06 13.93
C PHE A 141 3.19 -7.57 13.60
N ARG A 142 4.22 -6.96 14.20
CA ARG A 142 5.62 -7.35 13.98
C ARG A 142 5.91 -8.73 14.55
N ASP A 143 5.46 -9.00 15.77
CA ASP A 143 5.68 -10.26 16.47
C ASP A 143 4.96 -11.40 15.73
N LEU A 144 3.73 -11.14 15.26
CA LEU A 144 3.00 -12.08 14.42
C LEU A 144 3.70 -12.32 13.08
N ALA A 145 4.14 -11.26 12.40
CA ALA A 145 4.87 -11.37 11.14
C ALA A 145 6.18 -12.16 11.33
N ILE A 146 6.94 -11.92 12.41
CA ILE A 146 8.16 -12.68 12.71
C ILE A 146 7.83 -14.16 12.97
N LYS A 147 6.81 -14.43 13.78
CA LYS A 147 6.38 -15.80 14.13
C LYS A 147 5.93 -16.59 12.89
N HIS A 148 5.24 -15.95 11.96
CA HIS A 148 4.59 -16.64 10.84
C HIS A 148 5.22 -16.38 9.46
N ALA A 149 6.26 -15.56 9.34
CA ALA A 149 6.87 -15.15 8.07
C ALA A 149 7.11 -16.31 7.09
N GLN A 150 7.68 -17.41 7.58
CA GLN A 150 7.95 -18.59 6.73
C GLN A 150 6.67 -19.23 6.19
N SER A 151 5.64 -19.38 7.05
CA SER A 151 4.35 -19.94 6.64
C SER A 151 3.62 -19.03 5.65
N TRP A 152 3.69 -17.71 5.85
CA TRP A 152 3.10 -16.73 4.94
C TRP A 152 3.79 -16.78 3.58
N TYR A 153 5.13 -16.84 3.57
CA TYR A 153 5.91 -16.94 2.34
C TYR A 153 5.59 -18.22 1.56
N ALA A 154 5.46 -19.37 2.24
CA ALA A 154 5.10 -20.63 1.58
C ALA A 154 3.74 -20.55 0.89
N VAL A 155 2.70 -20.10 1.61
CA VAL A 155 1.34 -19.95 1.06
C VAL A 155 1.31 -18.96 -0.11
N ILE A 156 1.95 -17.79 0.04
CA ILE A 156 2.01 -16.77 -1.02
C ILE A 156 2.74 -17.31 -2.25
N SER A 157 3.82 -18.05 -2.06
CA SER A 157 4.58 -18.64 -3.17
C SER A 157 3.75 -19.67 -3.93
N GLU A 158 2.98 -20.51 -3.23
CA GLU A 158 2.06 -21.46 -3.86
C GLU A 158 0.93 -20.76 -4.63
N LEU A 159 0.39 -19.67 -4.09
CA LEU A 159 -0.67 -18.90 -4.73
C LEU A 159 -0.19 -18.15 -5.98
N ARG A 160 1.07 -17.68 -5.99
CA ARG A 160 1.66 -16.99 -7.17
C ARG A 160 2.00 -17.91 -8.34
N ILE A 161 2.01 -19.23 -8.14
CA ILE A 161 2.32 -20.22 -9.18
C ILE A 161 1.04 -20.71 -9.88
N ARG A 162 -0.15 -20.41 -9.33
CA ARG A 162 -1.45 -20.78 -9.89
C ARG A 162 -1.98 -19.72 -10.86
#